data_AF-A0A975F1L4-F1
#
_entry.id   AF-A0A975F1L4-F1
#
_cell.length_a   1.000
_cell.length_b   1.000
_cell.length_c   1.000
_cell.angle_alpha   90.00
_cell.angle_beta   90.00
_cell.angle_gamma   90.00
#
_symmetry.space_group_name_H-M   'P 1'
#
loop_
_entity.id
_entity.type
_entity.pdbx_description
1 polymer ?
#
loop_
_entity_poly.entity_id
_entity_poly.type
_entity_poly.pdbx_seq_one_letter_code
_entity_poly.pdbx_strand_id
1 'polypeptide(L)'
;MSDSELDPSILALLNQATQSTAQEENGGEDVPEGGSFTDEQGAQETAEGKTSDPIKVDLSKKEFAPVEKFFQDVPADFFDDPSYYKTALSGEDQSAQRLHSVLSKYLKCRDAQDRTVFRQRLVSAYWEFFRSIAPKMRLLSTPMPKRLLLRYGVLLPSLFTPEQKQMFAKAFIENTSDEPVFYVDEWFKEIASGRLPISATDEARPAHKASSPAEVDTAEQQYLLQLQTKNSGKLQNSESLLSVKENERSMLESELRNRIDMLLEHQPAIGLEPHKMPYSDLQKKLFSEINERLRALSRNDKELSANFKDFREAKEIQTSLQEKIAAGPQLVEVRKSDIDTEMTTVRQMVKMTVGRQGNQFPIFSREFFHCLPKETGFRENVISILSWIESIDPGAFCRIHKNVPNRIVPFVLLVPSYGEFGFCWEPFDRYNRITSRGRIVIPMYPRNLQISILRAVADLRWQVAKEKASYYWMEEGLTGQYYQWIDSQKLKGDLKSFFIEDYILWMTKESTGVQRLEKTVRGIFWRHLPFPQSLKDELKKRSLAYAELYQKDINRAMSDGY
;
A
#
# COMPACT_ATOMS: atom_id res chain seq x y z
N MET A 1 29.58 28.31 9.02
CA MET A 1 29.38 27.66 10.34
C MET A 1 30.62 27.89 11.17
N SER A 2 30.53 28.69 12.23
CA SER A 2 31.59 28.78 13.26
C SER A 2 31.66 27.47 14.05
N ASP A 3 32.78 27.19 14.71
CA ASP A 3 33.04 26.01 15.58
C ASP A 3 31.97 25.73 16.66
N SER A 4 30.97 26.61 16.81
CA SER A 4 29.97 26.61 17.87
C SER A 4 28.66 25.87 17.56
N GLU A 5 28.50 25.24 16.38
CA GLU A 5 27.22 24.58 15.98
C GLU A 5 27.30 23.06 15.76
N LEU A 6 28.49 22.44 15.78
CA LEU A 6 28.61 20.98 15.75
C LEU A 6 28.55 20.45 17.19
N ASP A 7 27.52 19.67 17.48
CA ASP A 7 27.33 19.04 18.78
C ASP A 7 28.61 18.25 19.18
N PRO A 8 29.23 18.52 20.34
CA PRO A 8 30.43 17.81 20.80
C PRO A 8 30.26 16.28 20.83
N SER A 9 29.03 15.79 21.03
CA SER A 9 28.71 14.37 20.98
C SER A 9 28.85 13.77 19.58
N ILE A 10 28.53 14.53 18.53
CA ILE A 10 28.70 14.11 17.13
C ILE A 10 30.19 13.98 16.82
N LEU A 11 31.01 14.95 17.22
CA LEU A 11 32.46 14.91 17.01
C LEU A 11 33.11 13.75 17.79
N ALA A 12 32.65 13.48 19.02
CA ALA A 12 33.12 12.35 19.82
C ALA A 12 32.76 10.99 19.19
N LEU A 13 31.51 10.80 18.73
CA LEU A 13 31.06 9.59 18.04
C LEU A 13 31.83 9.35 16.74
N LEU A 14 32.06 10.41 15.95
CA LEU A 14 32.81 10.29 14.70
C LEU A 14 34.28 9.91 14.95
N ASN A 15 34.91 10.48 15.98
CA ASN A 15 36.31 10.20 16.32
C ASN A 15 36.50 8.82 16.98
N GLN A 16 35.53 8.33 17.78
CA GLN A 16 35.55 6.97 18.33
C GLN A 16 35.43 5.91 17.23
N ALA A 17 34.56 6.11 16.23
CA ALA A 17 34.42 5.20 15.10
C ALA A 17 35.72 5.06 14.28
N THR A 18 36.52 6.15 14.17
CA THR A 18 37.81 6.16 13.45
C THR A 18 38.92 5.42 14.20
N GLN A 19 38.88 5.38 15.53
CA GLN A 19 39.89 4.68 16.34
C GLN A 19 39.70 3.16 16.32
N SER A 20 38.46 2.67 16.22
CA SER A 20 38.16 1.24 16.13
C SER A 20 38.38 0.65 14.73
N THR A 21 38.17 1.42 13.65
CA THR A 21 38.46 0.94 12.28
C THR A 21 39.96 0.75 12.02
N ALA A 22 40.82 1.45 12.76
CA ALA A 22 42.27 1.24 12.72
C ALA A 22 42.75 0.05 13.56
N GLN A 23 41.92 -0.50 14.45
CA GLN A 23 42.28 -1.64 15.32
C GLN A 23 41.85 -3.01 14.76
N GLU A 24 40.95 -3.06 13.78
CA GLU A 24 40.55 -4.31 13.10
C GLU A 24 41.54 -4.77 12.02
N GLU A 25 42.59 -3.99 11.70
CA GLU A 25 43.66 -4.42 10.78
C GLU A 25 44.75 -5.29 11.43
N ASN A 26 44.67 -5.64 12.72
CA ASN A 26 45.76 -6.36 13.41
C ASN A 26 45.33 -7.38 14.48
N GLY A 27 44.21 -8.06 14.29
CA GLY A 27 43.76 -9.16 15.17
C GLY A 27 43.27 -10.35 14.37
N GLY A 28 44.19 -11.21 13.92
CA GLY A 28 43.82 -12.54 13.43
C GLY A 28 43.69 -13.49 14.62
N GLU A 29 42.46 -13.90 14.93
CA GLU A 29 42.20 -15.10 15.74
C GLU A 29 40.99 -15.86 15.19
N ASP A 30 41.22 -17.17 15.08
CA ASP A 30 40.45 -18.31 14.57
C ASP A 30 38.92 -18.23 14.55
N VAL A 31 38.36 -18.45 13.35
CA VAL A 31 36.98 -18.89 13.14
C VAL A 31 36.95 -20.42 13.29
N PRO A 32 36.13 -21.01 14.18
CA PRO A 32 35.90 -22.44 14.15
C PRO A 32 35.02 -22.78 12.94
N GLU A 33 35.59 -23.47 11.96
CA GLU A 33 34.85 -24.21 10.95
C GLU A 33 34.09 -25.38 11.62
N GLY A 34 32.84 -25.58 11.18
CA GLY A 34 32.14 -26.86 11.35
C GLY A 34 30.96 -26.84 12.31
N GLY A 35 29.77 -26.55 11.77
CA GLY A 35 28.50 -26.75 12.46
C GLY A 35 27.37 -26.89 11.45
N SER A 36 27.07 -28.13 11.10
CA SER A 36 25.98 -28.61 10.23
C SER A 36 24.72 -27.73 10.24
N PHE A 37 24.34 -27.25 9.05
CA PHE A 37 23.00 -26.76 8.75
C PHE A 37 21.98 -27.83 9.13
N THR A 38 21.05 -27.48 10.02
CA THR A 38 19.80 -28.20 10.19
C THR A 38 18.67 -27.22 9.93
N ASP A 39 17.92 -27.52 8.86
CA ASP A 39 16.62 -26.94 8.56
C ASP A 39 15.67 -27.27 9.72
N GLU A 40 15.41 -26.31 10.61
CA GLU A 40 14.23 -26.38 11.47
C GLU A 40 13.04 -25.78 10.71
N GLN A 41 12.47 -26.63 9.85
CA GLN A 41 11.08 -26.50 9.44
C GLN A 41 10.18 -26.79 10.65
N GLY A 42 9.24 -25.88 10.93
CA GLY A 42 8.02 -26.21 11.66
C GLY A 42 7.99 -25.81 13.13
N ALA A 43 7.97 -24.50 13.41
CA ALA A 43 7.23 -24.03 14.58
C ALA A 43 5.73 -24.05 14.21
N GLN A 44 5.03 -25.06 14.72
CA GLN A 44 3.57 -25.14 14.66
C GLN A 44 2.98 -23.91 15.35
N GLU A 45 2.43 -22.99 14.57
CA GLU A 45 1.50 -21.98 15.07
C GLU A 45 0.27 -22.71 15.61
N THR A 46 0.12 -22.64 16.94
CA THR A 46 -1.11 -23.01 17.63
C THR A 46 -2.27 -22.23 17.03
N ALA A 47 -3.25 -22.97 16.51
CA ALA A 47 -4.46 -22.46 15.91
C ALA A 47 -5.33 -21.75 16.95
N GLU A 48 -5.29 -20.42 16.98
CA GLU A 48 -6.35 -19.57 17.54
C GLU A 48 -6.23 -18.15 16.97
N GLY A 49 -7.15 -17.79 16.07
CA GLY A 49 -7.25 -16.48 15.42
C GLY A 49 -6.78 -16.49 13.96
N LYS A 50 -7.71 -16.29 13.01
CA LYS A 50 -7.35 -16.02 11.60
C LYS A 50 -6.55 -14.72 11.55
N THR A 51 -5.22 -14.79 11.58
CA THR A 51 -4.34 -13.65 11.31
C THR A 51 -4.55 -13.24 9.86
N SER A 52 -4.99 -12.00 9.62
CA SER A 52 -5.29 -11.53 8.28
C SER A 52 -3.99 -11.15 7.58
N ASP A 53 -3.72 -11.74 6.40
CA ASP A 53 -2.48 -11.51 5.66
C ASP A 53 -2.57 -10.17 4.89
N PRO A 54 -1.75 -9.14 5.21
CA PRO A 54 -1.84 -7.83 4.57
C PRO A 54 -1.51 -7.86 3.07
N ILE A 55 -0.85 -8.92 2.59
CA ILE A 55 -0.49 -9.08 1.19
C ILE A 55 -1.70 -9.57 0.38
N LYS A 56 -2.47 -10.51 0.94
CA LYS A 56 -3.64 -11.06 0.26
C LYS A 56 -4.79 -10.06 0.27
N VAL A 57 -5.46 -9.93 -0.87
CA VAL A 57 -6.72 -9.20 -1.00
C VAL A 57 -7.83 -10.03 -0.38
N ASP A 58 -8.51 -9.40 0.58
CA ASP A 58 -9.73 -9.90 1.21
C ASP A 58 -10.89 -8.99 0.80
N LEU A 59 -11.74 -9.47 -0.13
CA LEU A 59 -12.90 -8.70 -0.61
C LEU A 59 -14.04 -8.64 0.42
N SER A 60 -13.94 -9.32 1.56
CA SER A 60 -14.92 -9.19 2.64
C SER A 60 -14.75 -7.87 3.43
N LYS A 61 -13.53 -7.30 3.45
CA LYS A 61 -13.26 -5.99 4.06
C LYS A 61 -13.91 -4.89 3.22
N LYS A 62 -14.77 -4.07 3.84
CA LYS A 62 -15.54 -3.00 3.16
C LYS A 62 -15.02 -1.59 3.39
N GLU A 63 -14.26 -1.38 4.46
CA GLU A 63 -13.67 -0.11 4.86
C GLU A 63 -12.37 -0.35 5.64
N PHE A 64 -11.57 0.70 5.83
CA PHE A 64 -10.42 0.65 6.73
C PHE A 64 -10.88 0.56 8.19
N ALA A 65 -10.17 -0.23 9.00
CA ALA A 65 -10.37 -0.21 10.44
C ALA A 65 -10.01 1.18 11.01
N PRO A 66 -10.79 1.71 11.98
CA PRO A 66 -10.51 3.01 12.57
C PRO A 66 -9.15 2.98 13.30
N VAL A 67 -8.33 4.01 13.08
CA VAL A 67 -7.06 4.19 13.78
C VAL A 67 -7.32 4.83 15.13
N GLU A 68 -7.30 4.03 16.20
CA GLU A 68 -7.56 4.51 17.56
C GLU A 68 -6.34 5.17 18.21
N LYS A 69 -5.15 4.59 17.98
CA LYS A 69 -3.87 5.09 18.50
C LYS A 69 -2.91 5.40 17.36
N PHE A 70 -2.29 6.57 17.42
CA PHE A 70 -1.29 7.03 16.44
C PHE A 70 0.15 6.83 16.92
N PHE A 71 0.33 6.64 18.23
CA PHE A 71 1.62 6.48 18.87
C PHE A 71 1.49 5.49 20.02
N GLN A 72 2.59 4.83 20.34
CA GLN A 72 2.74 4.04 21.55
C GLN A 72 2.81 4.97 22.76
N ASP A 73 2.27 4.48 23.89
CA ASP A 73 2.26 5.23 25.15
C ASP A 73 3.69 5.35 25.70
N VAL A 74 4.47 4.27 25.59
CA VAL A 74 5.86 4.19 26.03
C VAL A 74 6.80 4.36 24.82
N PRO A 75 7.74 5.32 24.84
CA PRO A 75 8.75 5.44 23.80
C PRO A 75 9.74 4.28 23.90
N ALA A 76 10.14 3.75 22.74
CA ALA A 76 11.24 2.80 22.68
C ALA A 76 12.61 3.48 22.92
N ASP A 77 13.54 2.73 23.46
CA ASP A 77 14.89 3.19 23.85
C ASP A 77 15.93 3.02 22.73
N PHE A 78 15.53 2.57 21.54
CA PHE A 78 16.45 2.28 20.42
C PHE A 78 17.39 3.44 20.09
N PHE A 79 16.90 4.68 20.17
CA PHE A 79 17.68 5.87 19.82
C PHE A 79 18.54 6.41 20.97
N ASP A 80 18.40 5.85 22.18
CA ASP A 80 19.20 6.20 23.36
C ASP A 80 20.49 5.37 23.46
N ASP A 81 20.61 4.29 22.69
CA ASP A 81 21.81 3.43 22.64
C ASP A 81 23.04 4.21 22.12
N PRO A 82 24.10 4.40 22.95
CA PRO A 82 25.34 5.05 22.53
C PRO A 82 26.05 4.31 21.39
N SER A 83 25.80 3.00 21.24
CA SER A 83 26.39 2.16 20.21
C SER A 83 25.60 2.17 18.89
N TYR A 84 24.45 2.86 18.81
CA TYR A 84 23.55 2.83 17.64
C TYR A 84 24.27 3.04 16.32
N TYR A 85 25.12 4.08 16.22
CA TYR A 85 25.84 4.40 14.99
C TYR A 85 26.83 3.31 14.59
N LYS A 86 27.55 2.74 15.57
CA LYS A 86 28.49 1.64 15.35
C LYS A 86 27.74 0.38 14.90
N THR A 87 26.64 0.05 15.57
CA THR A 87 25.78 -1.10 15.24
C THR A 87 25.18 -0.97 13.84
N ALA A 88 24.71 0.23 13.46
CA ALA A 88 24.17 0.50 12.13
C ALA A 88 25.20 0.26 11.02
N LEU A 89 26.47 0.63 11.24
CA LEU A 89 27.57 0.48 10.28
C LEU A 89 28.27 -0.90 10.32
N SER A 90 28.15 -1.65 11.42
CA SER A 90 28.87 -2.91 11.63
C SER A 90 28.56 -3.97 10.57
N GLY A 91 29.53 -4.81 10.21
CA GLY A 91 29.34 -5.94 9.29
C GLY A 91 29.02 -5.54 7.84
N GLU A 92 29.36 -4.32 7.44
CA GLU A 92 29.41 -3.87 6.05
C GLU A 92 30.81 -3.28 5.81
N ASP A 93 31.59 -3.82 4.87
CA ASP A 93 33.02 -3.51 4.75
C ASP A 93 33.27 -2.11 4.14
N GLN A 94 33.63 -2.06 2.85
CA GLN A 94 34.06 -0.84 2.18
C GLN A 94 32.96 0.23 2.10
N SER A 95 31.69 -0.20 2.01
CA SER A 95 30.54 0.72 1.89
C SER A 95 30.30 1.53 3.18
N ALA A 96 30.44 0.91 4.37
CA ALA A 96 30.32 1.61 5.65
C ALA A 96 31.45 2.60 5.87
N GLN A 97 32.70 2.18 5.61
CA GLN A 97 33.88 3.03 5.77
C GLN A 97 33.79 4.26 4.87
N ARG A 98 33.37 4.07 3.62
CA ARG A 98 33.13 5.18 2.67
C ARG A 98 32.05 6.12 3.18
N LEU A 99 30.92 5.59 3.64
CA LEU A 99 29.81 6.40 4.18
C LEU A 99 30.26 7.22 5.39
N HIS A 100 30.95 6.60 6.35
CA HIS A 100 31.48 7.27 7.53
C HIS A 100 32.48 8.40 7.17
N SER A 101 33.41 8.12 6.26
CA SER A 101 34.42 9.08 5.81
C SER A 101 33.79 10.30 5.15
N VAL A 102 32.84 10.10 4.24
CA VAL A 102 32.17 11.20 3.53
C VAL A 102 31.25 11.98 4.47
N LEU A 103 30.53 11.30 5.37
CA LEU A 103 29.67 11.94 6.36
C LEU A 103 30.47 12.82 7.33
N SER A 104 31.61 12.33 7.82
CA SER A 104 32.52 13.08 8.68
C SER A 104 33.00 14.37 8.00
N LYS A 105 33.37 14.29 6.72
CA LYS A 105 33.77 15.45 5.92
C LYS A 105 32.60 16.41 5.71
N TYR A 106 31.41 15.89 5.39
CA TYR A 106 30.21 16.70 5.20
C TYR A 106 29.84 17.51 6.46
N LEU A 107 29.86 16.86 7.62
CA LEU A 107 29.52 17.49 8.90
C LEU A 107 30.56 18.54 9.32
N LYS A 108 31.85 18.28 9.10
CA LYS A 108 32.94 19.22 9.45
C LYS A 108 33.12 20.36 8.44
N CYS A 109 32.51 20.27 7.25
CA CYS A 109 32.72 21.22 6.15
C CYS A 109 32.02 22.57 6.43
N ARG A 110 32.79 23.67 6.33
CA ARG A 110 32.28 25.04 6.52
C ARG A 110 32.03 25.78 5.21
N ASP A 111 32.77 25.44 4.17
CA ASP A 111 32.62 26.04 2.85
C ASP A 111 31.36 25.50 2.15
N ALA A 112 30.61 26.39 1.50
CA ALA A 112 29.32 26.06 0.88
C ALA A 112 29.46 25.24 -0.42
N GLN A 113 30.52 25.50 -1.21
CA GLN A 113 30.78 24.77 -2.45
C GLN A 113 31.21 23.34 -2.13
N ASP A 114 32.18 23.19 -1.22
CA ASP A 114 32.66 21.88 -0.79
C ASP A 114 31.55 21.07 -0.09
N ARG A 115 30.70 21.72 0.73
CA ARG A 115 29.55 21.06 1.37
C ARG A 115 28.58 20.50 0.34
N THR A 116 28.39 21.18 -0.79
CA THR A 116 27.54 20.69 -1.89
C THR A 116 28.15 19.48 -2.57
N VAL A 117 29.47 19.48 -2.82
CA VAL A 117 30.19 18.32 -3.38
C VAL A 117 30.14 17.13 -2.42
N PHE A 118 30.40 17.34 -1.12
CA PHE A 118 30.29 16.28 -0.12
C PHE A 118 28.86 15.75 0.02
N ARG A 119 27.84 16.61 -0.11
CA ARG A 119 26.43 16.19 -0.14
C ARG A 119 26.17 15.20 -1.28
N GLN A 120 26.62 15.51 -2.50
CA GLN A 120 26.42 14.61 -3.65
C GLN A 120 27.17 13.29 -3.48
N ARG A 121 28.41 13.34 -2.98
CA ARG A 121 29.19 12.13 -2.66
C ARG A 121 28.52 11.30 -1.56
N LEU A 122 27.92 11.96 -0.57
CA LEU A 122 27.21 11.32 0.54
C LEU A 122 25.96 10.59 0.05
N VAL A 123 25.18 11.21 -0.84
CA VAL A 123 24.02 10.56 -1.47
C VAL A 123 24.46 9.27 -2.17
N SER A 124 25.56 9.31 -2.93
CA SER A 124 26.07 8.12 -3.62
C SER A 124 26.53 7.03 -2.64
N ALA A 125 27.33 7.40 -1.63
CA ALA A 125 27.82 6.48 -0.61
C ALA A 125 26.70 5.85 0.21
N TYR A 126 25.65 6.61 0.53
CA TYR A 126 24.48 6.10 1.24
C TYR A 126 23.77 5.01 0.44
N TRP A 127 23.53 5.22 -0.86
CA TRP A 127 22.84 4.23 -1.68
C TRP A 127 23.66 2.96 -1.93
N GLU A 128 24.99 3.07 -1.96
CA GLU A 128 25.89 1.92 -2.00
C GLU A 128 25.84 1.11 -0.70
N PHE A 129 25.84 1.80 0.45
CA PHE A 129 25.67 1.18 1.76
C PHE A 129 24.28 0.57 1.94
N PHE A 130 23.23 1.26 1.48
CA PHE A 130 21.86 0.76 1.48
C PHE A 130 21.76 -0.57 0.73
N ARG A 131 22.43 -0.69 -0.43
CA ARG A 131 22.49 -1.93 -1.22
C ARG A 131 23.07 -3.11 -0.45
N SER A 132 24.07 -2.90 0.42
CA SER A 132 24.67 -4.00 1.18
C SER A 132 23.78 -4.48 2.33
N ILE A 133 22.94 -3.59 2.89
CA ILE A 133 22.03 -3.90 3.99
C ILE A 133 20.69 -4.51 3.52
N ALA A 134 20.12 -4.05 2.41
CA ALA A 134 18.77 -4.44 1.98
C ALA A 134 18.53 -5.97 1.94
N PRO A 135 19.46 -6.82 1.44
CA PRO A 135 19.28 -8.27 1.46
C PRO A 135 19.16 -8.88 2.87
N LYS A 136 19.73 -8.21 3.88
CA LYS A 136 19.71 -8.67 5.28
C LYS A 136 18.35 -8.45 5.95
N MET A 137 17.41 -7.71 5.34
CA MET A 137 16.10 -7.43 5.96
C MET A 137 15.24 -8.68 6.19
N ARG A 138 15.48 -9.75 5.43
CA ARG A 138 14.84 -11.07 5.64
C ARG A 138 15.26 -11.72 6.96
N LEU A 139 16.49 -11.47 7.42
CA LEU A 139 17.05 -12.10 8.61
C LEU A 139 16.42 -11.48 9.86
N LEU A 140 15.89 -12.30 10.75
CA LEU A 140 15.36 -11.84 12.05
C LEU A 140 16.47 -11.26 12.93
N SER A 141 17.69 -11.82 12.83
CA SER A 141 18.88 -11.38 13.56
C SER A 141 19.41 -10.00 13.16
N THR A 142 18.87 -9.37 12.10
CA THR A 142 19.30 -8.04 11.70
C THR A 142 19.01 -7.00 12.81
N PRO A 143 20.05 -6.30 13.30
CA PRO A 143 19.90 -5.34 14.40
C PRO A 143 18.91 -4.22 14.10
N MET A 144 18.21 -3.77 15.14
CA MET A 144 17.20 -2.71 15.02
C MET A 144 17.75 -1.38 14.43
N PRO A 145 18.98 -0.92 14.76
CA PRO A 145 19.55 0.27 14.13
C PRO A 145 19.62 0.20 12.59
N LYS A 146 19.87 -0.98 12.01
CA LYS A 146 19.88 -1.17 10.55
C LYS A 146 18.47 -1.08 9.96
N ARG A 147 17.48 -1.65 10.64
CA ARG A 147 16.06 -1.56 10.23
C ARG A 147 15.58 -0.11 10.26
N LEU A 148 15.84 0.59 11.36
CA LEU A 148 15.48 2.00 11.55
C LEU A 148 16.19 2.94 10.57
N LEU A 149 17.42 2.61 10.16
CA LEU A 149 18.13 3.31 9.10
C LEU A 149 17.38 3.20 7.76
N LEU A 150 17.00 1.99 7.34
CA LEU A 150 16.25 1.78 6.09
C LEU A 150 14.84 2.38 6.16
N ARG A 151 14.20 2.28 7.33
CA ARG A 151 12.83 2.75 7.59
C ARG A 151 12.71 4.26 7.58
N TYR A 152 13.54 4.94 8.38
CA TYR A 152 13.41 6.38 8.66
C TYR A 152 14.57 7.21 8.08
N GLY A 153 15.59 6.59 7.50
CA GLY A 153 16.82 7.28 7.09
C GLY A 153 17.71 7.67 8.29
N VAL A 154 17.44 7.14 9.49
CA VAL A 154 18.14 7.54 10.72
C VAL A 154 19.44 6.78 10.86
N LEU A 155 20.52 7.43 10.39
CA LEU A 155 21.88 6.92 10.56
C LEU A 155 22.48 7.33 11.91
N LEU A 156 22.22 8.56 12.36
CA LEU A 156 22.73 9.14 13.62
C LEU A 156 21.56 9.71 14.43
N PRO A 157 21.23 9.16 15.61
CA PRO A 157 20.15 9.68 16.46
C PRO A 157 20.38 11.11 16.92
N SER A 158 21.65 11.54 17.00
CA SER A 158 22.03 12.92 17.31
C SER A 158 21.61 13.91 16.23
N LEU A 159 21.13 13.50 15.05
CA LEU A 159 20.58 14.42 14.06
C LEU A 159 19.14 14.85 14.36
N PHE A 160 18.47 14.23 15.34
CA PHE A 160 17.17 14.66 15.86
C PHE A 160 17.26 15.88 16.78
N THR A 161 16.15 16.59 16.94
CA THR A 161 15.86 17.32 18.20
C THR A 161 15.31 16.36 19.25
N PRO A 162 15.35 16.68 20.55
CA PRO A 162 14.78 15.82 21.61
C PRO A 162 13.31 15.44 21.36
N GLU A 163 12.50 16.38 20.87
CA GLU A 163 11.08 16.18 20.58
C GLU A 163 10.89 15.24 19.39
N GLN A 164 11.69 15.40 18.34
CA GLN A 164 11.67 14.51 17.18
C GLN A 164 12.08 13.10 17.59
N LYS A 165 13.16 12.96 18.36
CA LYS A 165 13.62 11.66 18.87
C LYS A 165 12.49 10.94 19.62
N GLN A 166 11.82 11.64 20.54
CA GLN A 166 10.70 11.09 21.29
C GLN A 166 9.52 10.71 20.38
N MET A 167 9.21 11.52 19.36
CA MET A 167 8.15 11.23 18.40
C MET A 167 8.44 9.95 17.61
N PHE A 168 9.65 9.78 17.06
CA PHE A 168 10.02 8.57 16.32
C PHE A 168 10.11 7.35 17.24
N ALA A 169 10.55 7.52 18.49
CA ALA A 169 10.59 6.45 19.49
C ALA A 169 9.19 5.89 19.84
N LYS A 170 8.13 6.69 19.67
CA LYS A 170 6.74 6.27 19.92
C LYS A 170 6.02 5.73 18.69
N ALA A 171 6.65 5.74 17.51
CA ALA A 171 6.02 5.18 16.31
C ALA A 171 5.87 3.66 16.43
N PHE A 172 4.78 3.10 15.91
CA PHE A 172 4.59 1.65 15.92
C PHE A 172 5.62 0.96 15.01
N ILE A 173 6.32 -0.03 15.56
CA ILE A 173 7.29 -0.83 14.81
C ILE A 173 6.57 -1.89 13.97
N GLU A 174 5.64 -2.62 14.56
CA GLU A 174 4.90 -3.70 13.91
C GLU A 174 3.66 -3.17 13.19
N ASN A 175 3.21 -3.90 12.16
CA ASN A 175 1.95 -3.61 11.49
C ASN A 175 0.79 -4.24 12.28
N THR A 176 0.15 -3.46 13.14
CA THR A 176 -0.98 -3.92 13.95
C THR A 176 -2.33 -3.76 13.25
N SER A 177 -2.38 -3.05 12.13
CA SER A 177 -3.63 -2.74 11.41
C SER A 177 -3.99 -3.76 10.33
N ASP A 178 -3.08 -4.69 9.99
CA ASP A 178 -3.20 -5.63 8.86
C ASP A 178 -3.53 -4.95 7.50
N GLU A 179 -3.16 -3.68 7.36
CA GLU A 179 -3.32 -2.91 6.13
C GLU A 179 -2.03 -3.01 5.30
N PRO A 180 -2.11 -2.93 3.95
CA PRO A 180 -0.98 -3.14 3.04
C PRO A 180 -0.03 -1.93 2.97
N VAL A 181 0.34 -1.36 4.13
CA VAL A 181 1.20 -0.18 4.26
C VAL A 181 2.54 -0.57 4.86
N PHE A 182 3.58 -0.51 4.02
CA PHE A 182 4.89 -1.03 4.31
C PHE A 182 5.93 0.09 4.40
N TYR A 183 6.78 -0.01 5.41
CA TYR A 183 8.05 0.70 5.39
C TYR A 183 9.06 0.01 4.46
N VAL A 184 10.10 0.73 4.05
CA VAL A 184 11.10 0.19 3.12
C VAL A 184 11.76 -1.10 3.61
N ASP A 185 12.09 -1.19 4.91
CA ASP A 185 12.69 -2.40 5.49
C ASP A 185 11.73 -3.61 5.44
N GLU A 186 10.45 -3.38 5.71
CA GLU A 186 9.41 -4.41 5.61
C GLU A 186 9.18 -4.82 4.15
N TRP A 187 9.15 -3.85 3.23
CA TRP A 187 9.02 -4.10 1.80
C TRP A 187 10.12 -5.04 1.28
N PHE A 188 11.38 -4.79 1.65
CA PHE A 188 12.48 -5.68 1.30
C PHE A 188 12.39 -7.04 1.98
N LYS A 189 11.94 -7.10 3.24
CA LYS A 189 11.67 -8.37 3.92
C LYS A 189 10.64 -9.20 3.16
N GLU A 190 9.54 -8.58 2.72
CA GLU A 190 8.46 -9.25 2.00
C GLU A 190 8.91 -9.76 0.62
N ILE A 191 9.67 -8.96 -0.12
CA ILE A 191 10.22 -9.37 -1.41
C ILE A 191 11.25 -10.47 -1.24
N ALA A 192 12.18 -10.34 -0.29
CA ALA A 192 13.19 -11.35 -0.02
C ALA A 192 12.58 -12.67 0.49
N SER A 193 11.43 -12.63 1.15
CA SER A 193 10.67 -13.81 1.56
C SER A 193 9.85 -14.44 0.42
N GLY A 194 9.79 -13.80 -0.75
CA GLY A 194 9.00 -14.24 -1.90
C GLY A 194 7.50 -14.01 -1.77
N ARG A 195 7.02 -13.35 -0.70
CA ARG A 195 5.59 -13.05 -0.51
C ARG A 195 5.11 -11.89 -1.36
N LEU A 196 5.98 -10.93 -1.66
CA LEU A 196 5.67 -9.77 -2.51
C LEU A 196 6.50 -9.81 -3.81
N PRO A 197 5.88 -9.67 -5.00
CA PRO A 197 6.63 -9.63 -6.25
C PRO A 197 7.43 -8.33 -6.38
N ILE A 198 8.56 -8.36 -7.10
CA ILE A 198 9.32 -7.13 -7.41
C ILE A 198 8.47 -6.11 -8.17
N SER A 199 8.81 -4.84 -8.04
CA SER A 199 8.10 -3.74 -8.68
C SER A 199 8.32 -3.76 -10.19
N ALA A 200 7.24 -3.60 -10.95
CA ALA A 200 7.32 -3.56 -12.41
C ALA A 200 8.14 -2.35 -12.87
N THR A 201 8.96 -2.53 -13.91
CA THR A 201 9.70 -1.47 -14.58
C THR A 201 9.38 -1.51 -16.08
N ASP A 202 9.50 -0.36 -16.77
CA ASP A 202 9.24 -0.27 -18.22
C ASP A 202 10.32 -0.94 -19.08
N GLU A 203 11.49 -1.18 -18.51
CA GLU A 203 12.56 -1.93 -19.15
C GLU A 203 12.13 -3.39 -19.26
N ALA A 204 11.92 -3.87 -20.49
CA ALA A 204 11.79 -5.30 -20.74
C ALA A 204 13.03 -5.97 -20.17
N ARG A 205 12.85 -6.93 -19.24
CA ARG A 205 13.96 -7.76 -18.78
C ARG A 205 14.67 -8.27 -20.03
N PRO A 206 16.00 -8.10 -20.17
CA PRO A 206 16.69 -8.64 -21.32
C PRO A 206 16.32 -10.12 -21.41
N ALA A 207 15.66 -10.50 -22.50
CA ALA A 207 15.46 -11.90 -22.80
C ALA A 207 16.87 -12.45 -23.08
N HIS A 208 17.53 -12.93 -22.03
CA HIS A 208 18.71 -13.75 -22.22
C HIS A 208 18.24 -14.93 -23.05
N LYS A 209 18.64 -14.98 -24.33
CA LYS A 209 18.51 -16.19 -25.13
C LYS A 209 19.24 -17.26 -24.36
N ALA A 210 18.49 -18.22 -23.83
CA ALA A 210 19.05 -19.36 -23.14
C ALA A 210 19.99 -20.08 -24.12
N SER A 211 21.28 -19.99 -23.82
CA SER A 211 22.38 -20.55 -24.59
C SER A 211 22.88 -21.85 -23.99
N SER A 212 22.60 -22.09 -22.70
CA SER A 212 22.95 -23.32 -21.98
C SER A 212 21.71 -24.09 -21.52
N PRO A 213 21.79 -25.42 -21.34
CA PRO A 213 20.69 -26.24 -20.82
C PRO A 213 20.13 -25.74 -19.48
N ALA A 214 21.00 -25.23 -18.59
CA ALA A 214 20.60 -24.65 -17.31
C ALA A 214 19.80 -23.34 -17.43
N GLU A 215 20.05 -22.54 -18.47
CA GLU A 215 19.28 -21.32 -18.76
C GLU A 215 17.90 -21.66 -19.36
N VAL A 216 17.78 -22.77 -20.09
CA VAL A 216 16.50 -23.25 -20.65
C VAL A 216 15.60 -23.73 -19.51
N ASP A 217 16.13 -24.55 -18.60
CA ASP A 217 15.39 -25.00 -17.40
C ASP A 217 14.96 -23.81 -16.53
N THR A 218 15.83 -22.80 -16.40
CA THR A 218 15.52 -21.55 -15.69
C THR A 218 14.38 -20.78 -16.36
N ALA A 219 14.38 -20.68 -17.69
CA ALA A 219 13.35 -19.97 -18.45
C ALA A 219 12.00 -20.69 -18.40
N GLU A 220 12.01 -22.03 -18.46
CA GLU A 220 10.82 -22.85 -18.30
C GLU A 220 10.23 -22.72 -16.89
N GLN A 221 11.07 -22.70 -15.86
CA GLN A 221 10.64 -22.43 -14.49
C GLN A 221 10.09 -21.02 -14.29
N GLN A 222 10.70 -20.00 -14.89
CA GLN A 222 10.16 -18.63 -14.86
C GLN A 222 8.79 -18.55 -15.54
N TYR A 223 8.59 -19.29 -16.63
CA TYR A 223 7.30 -19.40 -17.28
C TYR A 223 6.26 -20.12 -16.40
N LEU A 224 6.65 -21.19 -15.72
CA LEU A 224 5.79 -21.89 -14.75
C LEU A 224 5.42 -20.99 -13.56
N LEU A 225 6.38 -20.23 -13.02
CA LEU A 225 6.14 -19.25 -11.96
C LEU A 225 5.18 -18.14 -12.42
N GLN A 226 5.31 -17.68 -13.66
CA GLN A 226 4.40 -16.69 -14.25
C GLN A 226 2.98 -17.25 -14.40
N LEU A 227 2.84 -18.52 -14.84
CA LEU A 227 1.55 -19.21 -14.87
C LEU A 227 0.97 -19.39 -13.47
N GLN A 228 1.83 -19.67 -12.47
CA GLN A 228 1.43 -19.75 -11.07
C GLN A 228 0.90 -18.41 -10.56
N THR A 229 1.56 -17.29 -10.84
CA THR A 229 1.07 -15.95 -10.45
C THR A 229 -0.28 -15.63 -11.10
N LYS A 230 -0.43 -15.92 -12.40
CA LYS A 230 -1.72 -15.77 -13.10
C LYS A 230 -2.82 -16.59 -12.45
N ASN A 231 -2.54 -17.87 -12.19
CA ASN A 231 -3.52 -18.78 -11.63
C ASN A 231 -3.82 -18.46 -10.16
N SER A 232 -2.83 -18.02 -9.38
CA SER A 232 -3.00 -17.52 -8.01
C SER A 232 -3.96 -16.33 -7.98
N GLY A 233 -3.84 -15.39 -8.93
CA GLY A 233 -4.79 -14.28 -9.06
C GLY A 233 -6.21 -14.73 -9.37
N LYS A 234 -6.36 -15.72 -10.27
CA LYS A 234 -7.67 -16.32 -10.60
C LYS A 234 -8.26 -17.05 -9.40
N LEU A 235 -7.45 -17.85 -8.70
CA LEU A 235 -7.84 -18.61 -7.53
C LEU A 235 -8.31 -17.67 -6.41
N GLN A 236 -7.51 -16.67 -6.07
CA GLN A 236 -7.84 -15.69 -5.05
C GLN A 236 -9.14 -14.94 -5.37
N ASN A 237 -9.35 -14.57 -6.63
CA ASN A 237 -10.61 -13.96 -7.06
C ASN A 237 -11.79 -14.92 -6.85
N SER A 238 -11.66 -16.18 -7.29
CA SER A 238 -12.72 -17.18 -7.14
C SER A 238 -13.01 -17.51 -5.67
N GLU A 239 -11.99 -17.61 -4.82
CA GLU A 239 -12.11 -17.85 -3.38
C GLU A 239 -12.80 -16.69 -2.68
N SER A 240 -12.42 -15.45 -3.03
CA SER A 240 -13.00 -14.28 -2.40
C SER A 240 -14.45 -14.04 -2.84
N LEU A 241 -14.77 -14.26 -4.12
CA LEU A 241 -16.17 -14.25 -4.60
C LEU A 241 -17.01 -15.33 -3.92
N LEU A 242 -16.43 -16.51 -3.69
CA LEU A 242 -17.08 -17.60 -2.97
C LEU A 242 -17.38 -17.21 -1.52
N SER A 243 -16.39 -16.69 -0.79
CA SER A 243 -16.56 -16.18 0.59
C SER A 243 -17.62 -15.07 0.68
N VAL A 244 -17.63 -14.13 -0.28
CA VAL A 244 -18.67 -13.08 -0.35
C VAL A 244 -20.06 -13.69 -0.51
N LYS A 245 -20.22 -14.69 -1.38
CA LYS A 245 -21.52 -15.35 -1.58
C LYS A 245 -21.94 -16.23 -0.41
N GLU A 246 -21.01 -16.89 0.27
CA GLU A 246 -21.27 -17.62 1.51
C GLU A 246 -21.75 -16.70 2.64
N ASN A 247 -21.12 -15.52 2.78
CA ASN A 247 -21.55 -14.51 3.73
C ASN A 247 -22.94 -13.94 3.39
N GLU A 248 -23.19 -13.66 2.10
CA GLU A 248 -24.53 -13.23 1.63
C GLU A 248 -25.60 -14.29 1.93
N ARG A 249 -25.31 -15.58 1.70
CA ARG A 249 -26.20 -16.68 2.07
C ARG A 249 -26.51 -16.67 3.56
N SER A 250 -25.48 -16.60 4.40
CA SER A 250 -25.63 -16.59 5.87
C SER A 250 -26.49 -15.41 6.36
N MET A 251 -26.30 -14.22 5.76
CA MET A 251 -27.16 -13.06 6.04
C MET A 251 -28.61 -13.29 5.62
N LEU A 252 -28.84 -13.79 4.40
CA LEU A 252 -30.19 -14.07 3.89
C LEU A 252 -30.91 -15.16 4.72
N GLU A 253 -30.19 -16.20 5.14
CA GLU A 253 -30.70 -17.25 6.04
C GLU A 253 -31.08 -16.68 7.41
N SER A 254 -30.25 -15.78 7.96
CA SER A 254 -30.52 -15.11 9.23
C SER A 254 -31.75 -14.18 9.13
N GLU A 255 -31.86 -13.40 8.04
CA GLU A 255 -33.04 -12.57 7.78
C GLU A 255 -34.31 -13.41 7.60
N LEU A 256 -34.22 -14.51 6.85
CA LEU A 256 -35.34 -15.43 6.64
C LEU A 256 -35.81 -16.02 7.97
N ARG A 257 -34.88 -16.46 8.82
CA ARG A 257 -35.19 -16.96 10.16
C ARG A 257 -35.94 -15.92 11.01
N ASN A 258 -35.42 -14.70 11.10
CA ASN A 258 -36.05 -13.63 11.85
C ASN A 258 -37.49 -13.34 11.35
N ARG A 259 -37.71 -13.37 10.03
CA ARG A 259 -39.04 -13.15 9.43
C ARG A 259 -40.00 -14.30 9.72
N ILE A 260 -39.51 -15.54 9.71
CA ILE A 260 -40.31 -16.72 10.07
C ILE A 260 -40.67 -16.66 11.56
N ASP A 261 -39.73 -16.30 12.43
CA ASP A 261 -39.99 -16.19 13.87
C ASP A 261 -41.09 -15.15 14.16
N MET A 262 -41.03 -13.98 13.51
CA MET A 262 -42.09 -12.96 13.58
C MET A 262 -43.44 -13.43 13.00
N LEU A 263 -43.42 -14.26 11.96
CA LEU A 263 -44.63 -14.80 11.36
C LEU A 263 -45.31 -15.80 12.30
N LEU A 264 -44.54 -16.59 13.05
CA LEU A 264 -45.05 -17.62 13.95
C LEU A 264 -45.48 -17.10 15.34
N GLU A 265 -45.18 -15.84 15.66
CA GLU A 265 -45.56 -15.21 16.92
C GLU A 265 -47.05 -14.81 16.92
N HIS A 266 -47.87 -15.53 17.69
CA HIS A 266 -49.31 -15.25 17.77
C HIS A 266 -49.71 -14.80 19.18
N GLN A 267 -50.34 -13.63 19.26
CA GLN A 267 -50.89 -13.11 20.52
C GLN A 267 -52.12 -13.92 20.97
N PRO A 268 -52.32 -14.11 22.29
CA PRO A 268 -53.53 -14.75 22.81
C PRO A 268 -54.76 -13.89 22.52
N ALA A 269 -55.89 -14.54 22.24
CA ALA A 269 -57.17 -13.86 22.09
C ALA A 269 -57.69 -13.46 23.48
N ILE A 270 -57.75 -12.15 23.74
CA ILE A 270 -58.14 -11.58 25.03
C ILE A 270 -59.53 -12.10 25.45
N GLY A 271 -59.61 -12.83 26.57
CA GLY A 271 -60.87 -13.37 27.10
C GLY A 271 -61.34 -14.69 26.45
N LEU A 272 -60.51 -15.28 25.57
CA LEU A 272 -60.73 -16.56 24.90
C LEU A 272 -59.52 -17.49 25.05
N GLU A 273 -58.76 -17.37 26.14
CA GLU A 273 -57.62 -18.24 26.43
C GLU A 273 -58.10 -19.71 26.54
N PRO A 274 -57.46 -20.69 25.86
CA PRO A 274 -56.10 -20.72 25.30
C PRO A 274 -55.98 -20.40 23.80
N HIS A 275 -57.02 -19.86 23.15
CA HIS A 275 -57.00 -19.60 21.71
C HIS A 275 -56.13 -18.40 21.34
N LYS A 276 -55.50 -18.46 20.16
CA LYS A 276 -54.62 -17.38 19.64
C LYS A 276 -55.29 -16.62 18.50
N MET A 277 -54.88 -15.37 18.31
CA MET A 277 -55.38 -14.51 17.23
C MET A 277 -54.95 -15.01 15.84
N PRO A 278 -55.78 -14.81 14.80
CA PRO A 278 -55.39 -15.05 13.41
C PRO A 278 -54.25 -14.11 12.98
N TYR A 279 -53.63 -14.39 11.82
CA TYR A 279 -52.55 -13.56 11.28
C TYR A 279 -52.97 -12.08 11.18
N SER A 280 -52.16 -11.22 11.78
CA SER A 280 -52.29 -9.76 11.65
C SER A 280 -51.97 -9.32 10.22
N ASP A 281 -52.39 -8.11 9.85
CA ASP A 281 -52.06 -7.55 8.53
C ASP A 281 -50.55 -7.32 8.35
N LEU A 282 -49.81 -7.09 9.44
CA LEU A 282 -48.35 -7.05 9.42
C LEU A 282 -47.75 -8.43 9.10
N GLN A 283 -48.26 -9.49 9.72
CA GLN A 283 -47.82 -10.86 9.45
C GLN A 283 -48.16 -11.33 8.03
N LYS A 284 -49.31 -10.92 7.49
CA LYS A 284 -49.66 -11.23 6.09
C LYS A 284 -48.68 -10.60 5.09
N LYS A 285 -48.13 -9.41 5.39
CA LYS A 285 -47.06 -8.80 4.57
C LYS A 285 -45.76 -9.61 4.61
N LEU A 286 -45.47 -10.30 5.72
CA LEU A 286 -44.31 -11.17 5.82
C LEU A 286 -44.36 -12.33 4.81
N PHE A 287 -45.53 -12.78 4.34
CA PHE A 287 -45.62 -13.83 3.31
C PHE A 287 -44.94 -13.42 2.00
N SER A 288 -45.14 -12.19 1.54
CA SER A 288 -44.46 -11.70 0.32
C SER A 288 -42.97 -11.51 0.57
N GLU A 289 -42.59 -10.97 1.73
CA GLU A 289 -41.19 -10.71 2.07
C GLU A 289 -40.39 -12.02 2.22
N ILE A 290 -40.97 -13.05 2.84
CA ILE A 290 -40.39 -14.40 2.93
C ILE A 290 -40.21 -15.01 1.53
N ASN A 291 -41.22 -14.90 0.65
CA ASN A 291 -41.12 -15.38 -0.72
C ASN A 291 -40.00 -14.68 -1.51
N GLU A 292 -39.82 -13.37 -1.33
CA GLU A 292 -38.71 -12.62 -1.92
C GLU A 292 -37.36 -13.10 -1.41
N ARG A 293 -37.24 -13.36 -0.09
CA ARG A 293 -35.99 -13.91 0.50
C ARG A 293 -35.68 -15.31 0.00
N LEU A 294 -36.67 -16.18 -0.17
CA LEU A 294 -36.49 -17.50 -0.78
C LEU A 294 -36.02 -17.41 -2.24
N ARG A 295 -36.55 -16.47 -3.03
CA ARG A 295 -36.06 -16.22 -4.40
C ARG A 295 -34.61 -15.69 -4.40
N ALA A 296 -34.27 -14.80 -3.47
CA ALA A 296 -32.91 -14.30 -3.32
C ALA A 296 -31.93 -15.41 -2.96
N LEU A 297 -32.29 -16.30 -2.03
CA LEU A 297 -31.51 -17.49 -1.68
C LEU A 297 -31.31 -18.41 -2.90
N SER A 298 -32.36 -18.67 -3.68
CA SER A 298 -32.24 -19.49 -4.90
C SER A 298 -31.30 -18.85 -5.94
N ARG A 299 -31.30 -17.53 -6.08
CA ARG A 299 -30.34 -16.82 -6.95
C ARG A 299 -28.92 -16.90 -6.41
N ASN A 300 -28.73 -16.67 -5.11
CA ASN A 300 -27.43 -16.77 -4.46
C ASN A 300 -26.85 -18.18 -4.61
N ASP A 301 -27.64 -19.25 -4.44
CA ASP A 301 -27.22 -20.64 -4.62
C ASP A 301 -26.72 -20.95 -6.04
N LYS A 302 -27.40 -20.44 -7.07
CA LYS A 302 -26.95 -20.57 -8.47
C LYS A 302 -25.60 -19.88 -8.70
N GLU A 303 -25.44 -18.67 -8.18
CA GLU A 303 -24.18 -17.91 -8.29
C GLU A 303 -23.05 -18.58 -7.48
N LEU A 304 -23.35 -19.09 -6.29
CA LEU A 304 -22.42 -19.80 -5.42
C LEU A 304 -21.97 -21.11 -6.05
N SER A 305 -22.87 -21.88 -6.65
CA SER A 305 -22.55 -23.10 -7.41
C SER A 305 -21.60 -22.83 -8.58
N ALA A 306 -21.83 -21.73 -9.32
CA ALA A 306 -20.93 -21.30 -10.40
C ALA A 306 -19.53 -20.92 -9.86
N ASN A 307 -19.47 -20.13 -8.78
CA ASN A 307 -18.22 -19.73 -8.14
C ASN A 307 -17.45 -20.94 -7.57
N PHE A 308 -18.14 -21.95 -7.03
CA PHE A 308 -17.54 -23.19 -6.56
C PHE A 308 -16.87 -23.97 -7.69
N LYS A 309 -17.49 -24.01 -8.88
CA LYS A 309 -16.90 -24.64 -10.06
C LYS A 309 -15.62 -23.91 -10.48
N ASP A 310 -15.69 -22.59 -10.60
CA ASP A 310 -14.54 -21.75 -10.97
C ASP A 310 -13.37 -21.89 -9.98
N PHE A 311 -13.68 -21.96 -8.67
CA PHE A 311 -12.70 -22.17 -7.61
C PHE A 311 -12.05 -23.56 -7.69
N ARG A 312 -12.82 -24.63 -7.91
CA ARG A 312 -12.28 -25.98 -8.09
C ARG A 312 -11.33 -26.06 -9.28
N GLU A 313 -11.75 -25.53 -10.44
CA GLU A 313 -10.91 -25.48 -11.64
C GLU A 313 -9.60 -24.72 -11.39
N ALA A 314 -9.67 -23.55 -10.74
CA ALA A 314 -8.49 -22.78 -10.40
C ALA A 314 -7.56 -23.52 -9.42
N LYS A 315 -8.12 -24.25 -8.45
CA LYS A 315 -7.36 -25.02 -7.45
C LYS A 315 -6.68 -26.25 -8.05
N GLU A 316 -7.36 -26.95 -8.96
CA GLU A 316 -6.78 -28.05 -9.74
C GLU A 316 -5.58 -27.58 -10.57
N ILE A 317 -5.73 -26.45 -11.27
CA ILE A 317 -4.63 -25.84 -12.03
C ILE A 317 -3.48 -25.44 -11.09
N GLN A 318 -3.77 -24.91 -9.90
CA GLN A 318 -2.74 -24.50 -8.95
C GLN A 318 -1.94 -25.71 -8.45
N THR A 319 -2.63 -26.78 -8.10
CA THR A 319 -2.01 -28.03 -7.62
C THR A 319 -1.10 -28.60 -8.71
N SER A 320 -1.59 -28.67 -9.96
CA SER A 320 -0.79 -29.12 -11.09
C SER A 320 0.44 -28.23 -11.37
N LEU A 321 0.30 -26.91 -11.24
CA LEU A 321 1.44 -25.98 -11.39
C LEU A 321 2.44 -26.13 -10.24
N GLN A 322 1.98 -26.29 -9.01
CA GLN A 322 2.84 -26.50 -7.84
C GLN A 322 3.62 -27.81 -7.96
N GLU A 323 2.98 -28.91 -8.38
CA GLU A 323 3.64 -30.19 -8.64
C GLU A 323 4.74 -30.05 -9.70
N LYS A 324 4.45 -29.34 -10.81
CA LYS A 324 5.45 -29.09 -11.87
C LYS A 324 6.62 -28.25 -11.41
N ILE A 325 6.38 -27.25 -10.56
CA ILE A 325 7.44 -26.39 -10.00
C ILE A 325 8.27 -27.18 -8.98
N ALA A 326 7.63 -27.97 -8.12
CA ALA A 326 8.30 -28.80 -7.12
C ALA A 326 9.13 -29.93 -7.76
N ALA A 327 8.72 -30.44 -8.93
CA ALA A 327 9.47 -31.42 -9.70
C ALA A 327 10.67 -30.82 -10.47
N GLY A 328 10.76 -29.50 -10.58
CA GLY A 328 11.91 -28.81 -11.18
C GLY A 328 13.04 -28.54 -10.17
N PRO A 329 14.25 -28.18 -10.63
CA PRO A 329 15.35 -27.80 -9.74
C PRO A 329 14.95 -26.65 -8.78
N GLN A 330 15.14 -26.82 -7.48
CA GLN A 330 14.78 -25.80 -6.48
C GLN A 330 15.64 -24.54 -6.63
N LEU A 331 15.11 -23.51 -7.28
CA LEU A 331 15.60 -22.13 -7.18
C LEU A 331 14.80 -21.38 -6.11
N VAL A 332 14.93 -21.78 -4.84
CA VAL A 332 14.18 -21.15 -3.70
C VAL A 332 14.92 -19.94 -3.11
N GLU A 333 16.13 -19.61 -3.58
CA GLU A 333 16.68 -18.28 -3.33
C GLU A 333 16.01 -17.28 -4.27
N VAL A 334 15.20 -16.38 -3.71
CA VAL A 334 15.02 -15.03 -4.29
C VAL A 334 16.43 -14.56 -4.60
N ARG A 335 16.76 -14.48 -5.89
CA ARG A 335 18.14 -14.21 -6.30
C ARG A 335 18.52 -12.89 -5.65
N LYS A 336 19.73 -12.81 -5.09
CA LYS A 336 20.30 -11.53 -4.63
C LYS A 336 20.11 -10.42 -5.68
N SER A 337 20.13 -10.78 -6.98
CA SER A 337 19.84 -9.90 -8.11
C SER A 337 18.45 -9.24 -8.10
N ASP A 338 17.42 -9.91 -7.59
CA ASP A 338 16.05 -9.39 -7.54
C ASP A 338 15.94 -8.29 -6.48
N ILE A 339 16.59 -8.49 -5.32
CA ILE A 339 16.69 -7.46 -4.27
C ILE A 339 17.51 -6.27 -4.78
N ASP A 340 18.59 -6.51 -5.52
CA ASP A 340 19.40 -5.44 -6.12
C ASP A 340 18.63 -4.62 -7.16
N THR A 341 17.78 -5.29 -7.95
CA THR A 341 16.87 -4.64 -8.90
C THR A 341 15.84 -3.80 -8.15
N GLU A 342 15.16 -4.38 -7.15
CA GLU A 342 14.18 -3.65 -6.36
C GLU A 342 14.81 -2.45 -5.63
N MET A 343 16.04 -2.56 -5.13
CA MET A 343 16.75 -1.44 -4.52
C MET A 343 16.93 -0.29 -5.49
N THR A 344 17.30 -0.60 -6.73
CA THR A 344 17.44 0.41 -7.79
C THR A 344 16.09 1.07 -8.09
N THR A 345 15.02 0.28 -8.09
CA THR A 345 13.64 0.77 -8.25
C THR A 345 13.20 1.67 -7.09
N VAL A 346 13.41 1.26 -5.83
CA VAL A 346 13.09 2.08 -4.65
C VAL A 346 13.88 3.39 -4.64
N ARG A 347 15.15 3.37 -5.07
CA ARG A 347 15.93 4.60 -5.24
C ARG A 347 15.31 5.54 -6.28
N GLN A 348 14.81 4.99 -7.40
CA GLN A 348 14.09 5.78 -8.39
C GLN A 348 12.77 6.32 -7.84
N MET A 349 12.02 5.52 -7.08
CA MET A 349 10.79 5.93 -6.41
C MET A 349 11.05 7.11 -5.47
N VAL A 350 12.08 7.03 -4.63
CA VAL A 350 12.52 8.13 -3.75
C VAL A 350 12.80 9.40 -4.56
N LYS A 351 13.55 9.29 -5.65
CA LYS A 351 13.84 10.44 -6.53
C LYS A 351 12.55 11.04 -7.12
N MET A 352 11.58 10.22 -7.50
CA MET A 352 10.29 10.68 -8.02
C MET A 352 9.47 11.42 -6.97
N THR A 353 9.47 10.96 -5.72
CA THR A 353 8.76 11.68 -4.63
C THR A 353 9.32 13.08 -4.39
N VAL A 354 10.63 13.25 -4.60
CA VAL A 354 11.33 14.52 -4.42
C VAL A 354 11.15 15.45 -5.61
N GLY A 355 11.05 14.91 -6.82
CA GLY A 355 10.97 15.68 -8.05
C GLY A 355 12.31 16.28 -8.49
N ARG A 356 12.29 17.12 -9.54
CA ARG A 356 13.50 17.60 -10.21
C ARG A 356 14.36 18.57 -9.37
N GLN A 357 13.70 19.41 -8.57
CA GLN A 357 14.35 20.48 -7.80
C GLN A 357 14.30 20.24 -6.28
N GLY A 358 13.80 19.08 -5.85
CA GLY A 358 13.64 18.78 -4.43
C GLY A 358 14.91 18.27 -3.76
N ASN A 359 14.84 18.14 -2.44
CA ASN A 359 15.93 17.66 -1.61
C ASN A 359 16.07 16.12 -1.65
N GLN A 360 17.11 15.62 -2.32
CA GLN A 360 17.42 14.17 -2.43
C GLN A 360 18.33 13.65 -1.30
N PHE A 361 18.49 14.40 -0.21
CA PHE A 361 19.34 13.98 0.91
C PHE A 361 18.72 12.76 1.61
N PRO A 362 19.43 11.63 1.69
CA PRO A 362 18.81 10.36 2.07
C PRO A 362 18.84 10.07 3.57
N ILE A 363 19.57 10.88 4.34
CA ILE A 363 19.72 10.71 5.79
C ILE A 363 18.76 11.65 6.51
N PHE A 364 18.18 11.18 7.60
CA PHE A 364 17.38 12.01 8.49
C PHE A 364 18.21 13.17 9.04
N SER A 365 17.70 14.39 8.98
CA SER A 365 18.33 15.60 9.51
C SER A 365 17.26 16.58 9.98
N ARG A 366 17.42 17.08 11.21
CA ARG A 366 16.62 18.18 11.76
C ARG A 366 16.57 19.42 10.87
N GLU A 367 17.59 19.65 10.02
CA GLU A 367 17.65 20.79 9.09
C GLU A 367 16.55 20.73 8.02
N PHE A 368 16.10 19.53 7.64
CA PHE A 368 15.15 19.33 6.53
C PHE A 368 13.80 18.79 6.99
N PHE A 369 13.74 18.24 8.21
CA PHE A 369 12.50 17.71 8.78
C PHE A 369 11.66 18.83 9.39
N HIS A 370 10.49 19.08 8.81
CA HIS A 370 9.56 20.14 9.25
C HIS A 370 8.14 19.63 9.52
N CYS A 371 7.95 18.31 9.51
CA CYS A 371 6.63 17.70 9.65
C CYS A 371 6.18 17.69 11.12
N LEU A 372 4.88 17.89 11.33
CA LEU A 372 4.25 17.64 12.62
C LEU A 372 4.04 16.12 12.84
N PRO A 373 3.81 15.67 14.09
CA PRO A 373 3.61 14.24 14.37
C PRO A 373 2.50 13.57 13.55
N LYS A 374 1.37 14.27 13.33
CA LYS A 374 0.25 13.77 12.49
C LYS A 374 0.45 13.97 10.99
N GLU A 375 1.46 14.73 10.59
CA GLU A 375 1.80 15.03 9.20
C GLU A 375 3.08 14.31 8.74
N THR A 376 3.67 13.50 9.61
CA THR A 376 4.76 12.59 9.27
C THR A 376 4.16 11.32 8.68
N GLY A 377 4.76 10.76 7.64
CA GLY A 377 4.32 9.53 6.98
C GLY A 377 4.54 8.26 7.80
N PHE A 378 4.02 8.23 9.03
CA PHE A 378 3.84 7.01 9.79
C PHE A 378 2.65 6.22 9.26
N ARG A 379 2.68 4.90 9.42
CA ARG A 379 1.66 3.99 8.89
C ARG A 379 0.26 4.41 9.31
N GLU A 380 0.08 4.73 10.59
CA GLU A 380 -1.19 5.08 11.21
C GLU A 380 -1.78 6.38 10.63
N ASN A 381 -0.92 7.40 10.43
CA ASN A 381 -1.31 8.65 9.79
C ASN A 381 -1.74 8.42 8.34
N VAL A 382 -1.02 7.57 7.61
CA VAL A 382 -1.30 7.25 6.21
C VAL A 382 -2.62 6.50 6.08
N ILE A 383 -2.86 5.48 6.92
CA ILE A 383 -4.12 4.73 6.94
C ILE A 383 -5.30 5.65 7.27
N SER A 384 -5.14 6.53 8.26
CA SER A 384 -6.18 7.50 8.63
C SER A 384 -6.57 8.41 7.46
N ILE A 385 -5.59 8.88 6.67
CA ILE A 385 -5.86 9.71 5.50
C ILE A 385 -6.46 8.89 4.35
N LEU A 386 -6.01 7.65 4.12
CA LEU A 386 -6.62 6.76 3.12
C LEU A 386 -8.08 6.44 3.45
N SER A 387 -8.38 6.22 4.73
CA SER A 387 -9.75 6.05 5.24
C SER A 387 -10.59 7.30 5.00
N TRP A 388 -10.05 8.49 5.27
CA TRP A 388 -10.73 9.76 4.94
C TRP A 388 -10.99 9.90 3.42
N ILE A 389 -10.02 9.55 2.57
CA ILE A 389 -10.21 9.57 1.11
C ILE A 389 -11.34 8.63 0.69
N GLU A 390 -11.35 7.39 1.20
CA GLU A 390 -12.39 6.40 0.91
C GLU A 390 -13.78 6.88 1.35
N SER A 391 -13.87 7.62 2.46
CA SER A 391 -15.15 8.18 2.93
C SER A 391 -15.75 9.22 1.98
N ILE A 392 -14.92 9.93 1.21
CA ILE A 392 -15.36 10.97 0.25
C ILE A 392 -15.44 10.41 -1.18
N ASP A 393 -14.54 9.51 -1.55
CA ASP A 393 -14.53 8.82 -2.85
C ASP A 393 -14.57 7.30 -2.62
N PRO A 394 -15.76 6.71 -2.40
CA PRO A 394 -15.93 5.27 -2.19
C PRO A 394 -15.41 4.43 -3.36
N GLY A 395 -15.26 5.04 -4.53
CA GLY A 395 -14.72 4.41 -5.73
C GLY A 395 -13.19 4.37 -5.79
N ALA A 396 -12.47 5.07 -4.90
CA ALA A 396 -11.01 5.26 -4.99
C ALA A 396 -10.24 3.92 -5.00
N PHE A 397 -10.68 2.95 -4.21
CA PHE A 397 -10.06 1.63 -4.09
C PHE A 397 -10.94 0.51 -4.65
N CYS A 398 -12.00 0.85 -5.39
CA CYS A 398 -12.91 -0.14 -5.95
C CYS A 398 -12.63 -0.40 -7.43
N ARG A 399 -12.47 -1.67 -7.80
CA ARG A 399 -12.42 -2.10 -9.22
C ARG A 399 -13.65 -2.90 -9.57
N ILE A 400 -14.38 -2.42 -10.58
CA ILE A 400 -15.59 -3.09 -11.07
C ILE A 400 -15.20 -4.23 -12.02
N HIS A 401 -15.64 -5.45 -11.70
CA HIS A 401 -15.55 -6.64 -12.54
C HIS A 401 -16.91 -7.34 -12.61
N LYS A 402 -17.43 -7.62 -13.82
CA LYS A 402 -18.78 -8.19 -14.03
C LYS A 402 -19.88 -7.46 -13.21
N ASN A 403 -19.84 -6.13 -13.18
CA ASN A 403 -20.72 -5.25 -12.39
C ASN A 403 -20.65 -5.41 -10.86
N VAL A 404 -19.69 -6.17 -10.34
CA VAL A 404 -19.41 -6.27 -8.91
C VAL A 404 -18.22 -5.38 -8.56
N PRO A 405 -18.36 -4.44 -7.61
CA PRO A 405 -17.25 -3.64 -7.13
C PRO A 405 -16.39 -4.45 -6.15
N ASN A 406 -15.13 -4.65 -6.48
CA ASN A 406 -14.15 -5.30 -5.62
C ASN A 406 -13.29 -4.23 -4.94
N ARG A 407 -13.34 -4.15 -3.60
CA ARG A 407 -12.48 -3.24 -2.82
C ARG A 407 -11.07 -3.81 -2.72
N ILE A 408 -10.09 -3.09 -3.26
CA ILE A 408 -8.70 -3.54 -3.36
C ILE A 408 -7.77 -2.36 -3.08
N VAL A 409 -7.38 -2.24 -1.82
CA VAL A 409 -6.42 -1.23 -1.36
C VAL A 409 -5.05 -1.49 -1.99
N PRO A 410 -4.37 -0.48 -2.58
CA PRO A 410 -3.05 -0.66 -3.15
C PRO A 410 -2.02 -0.97 -2.05
N PHE A 411 -0.93 -1.62 -2.43
CA PHE A 411 0.29 -1.61 -1.64
C PHE A 411 0.79 -0.18 -1.49
N VAL A 412 1.08 0.24 -0.27
CA VAL A 412 1.63 1.56 0.02
C VAL A 412 3.07 1.39 0.49
N LEU A 413 4.01 1.95 -0.26
CA LEU A 413 5.41 2.01 0.12
C LEU A 413 5.73 3.39 0.71
N LEU A 414 6.10 3.41 1.98
CA LEU A 414 6.57 4.60 2.68
C LEU A 414 8.08 4.73 2.48
N VAL A 415 8.52 5.82 1.86
CA VAL A 415 9.95 6.05 1.59
C VAL A 415 10.50 7.21 2.44
N PRO A 416 11.66 7.05 3.12
CA PRO A 416 12.24 8.10 3.96
C PRO A 416 12.86 9.18 3.08
N SER A 417 12.03 10.09 2.59
CA SER A 417 12.42 11.18 1.70
C SER A 417 11.74 12.49 2.10
N TYR A 418 12.44 13.61 1.84
CA TYR A 418 11.91 14.98 1.95
C TYR A 418 11.17 15.38 0.68
N GLY A 419 10.44 14.43 0.09
CA GLY A 419 9.68 14.64 -1.14
C GLY A 419 8.30 15.19 -0.88
N GLU A 420 7.72 15.89 -1.85
CA GLU A 420 6.36 16.45 -1.75
C GLU A 420 5.34 15.58 -2.49
N PHE A 421 5.78 14.77 -3.45
CA PHE A 421 4.90 14.08 -4.39
C PHE A 421 4.71 12.62 -4.00
N GLY A 422 3.47 12.25 -3.64
CA GLY A 422 3.03 10.86 -3.69
C GLY A 422 2.52 10.53 -5.08
N PHE A 423 2.72 9.30 -5.54
CA PHE A 423 2.37 8.91 -6.91
C PHE A 423 2.08 7.41 -7.02
N CYS A 424 1.46 7.01 -8.13
CA CYS A 424 1.18 5.61 -8.44
C CYS A 424 2.33 5.03 -9.28
N TRP A 425 2.98 4.00 -8.75
CA TRP A 425 4.04 3.28 -9.45
C TRP A 425 3.49 2.24 -10.42
N GLU A 426 2.48 1.49 -9.98
CA GLU A 426 1.84 0.44 -10.76
C GLU A 426 0.34 0.39 -10.42
N PRO A 427 -0.58 0.52 -11.39
CA PRO A 427 -2.01 0.52 -11.06
C PRO A 427 -2.54 -0.87 -10.67
N PHE A 428 -1.96 -1.93 -11.23
CA PHE A 428 -2.19 -3.34 -10.91
C PHE A 428 -1.15 -4.20 -11.64
N ASP A 429 -1.00 -5.45 -11.21
CA ASP A 429 -0.18 -6.46 -11.88
C ASP A 429 -0.67 -6.70 -13.32
N ARG A 430 0.26 -6.62 -14.28
CA ARG A 430 -0.02 -6.81 -15.73
C ARG A 430 -0.73 -8.12 -16.06
N TYR A 431 -0.46 -9.18 -15.29
CA TYR A 431 -1.02 -10.52 -15.44
C TYR A 431 -2.31 -10.74 -14.65
N ASN A 432 -2.56 -9.95 -13.60
CA ASN A 432 -3.79 -10.00 -12.81
C ASN A 432 -4.44 -8.62 -12.69
N ARG A 433 -5.06 -8.13 -13.76
CA ARG A 433 -5.64 -6.78 -13.81
C ARG A 433 -6.86 -6.58 -12.90
N ILE A 434 -7.50 -7.66 -12.50
CA ILE A 434 -8.81 -7.62 -11.81
C ILE A 434 -8.64 -7.58 -10.30
N THR A 435 -7.81 -8.46 -9.73
CA THR A 435 -7.71 -8.63 -8.28
C THR A 435 -6.37 -8.25 -7.67
N SER A 436 -5.31 -8.03 -8.45
CA SER A 436 -4.00 -7.68 -7.87
C SER A 436 -3.94 -6.25 -7.34
N ARG A 437 -3.27 -6.01 -6.22
CA ARG A 437 -3.11 -4.65 -5.69
C ARG A 437 -2.23 -3.82 -6.63
N GLY A 438 -2.58 -2.54 -6.79
CA GLY A 438 -1.64 -1.54 -7.32
C GLY A 438 -0.55 -1.21 -6.28
N ARG A 439 0.40 -0.36 -6.65
CA ARG A 439 1.47 0.15 -5.78
C ARG A 439 1.47 1.66 -5.84
N ILE A 440 1.34 2.30 -4.68
CA ILE A 440 1.54 3.73 -4.52
C ILE A 440 2.75 3.99 -3.61
N VAL A 441 3.46 5.07 -3.90
CA VAL A 441 4.63 5.49 -3.14
C VAL A 441 4.33 6.81 -2.47
N ILE A 442 4.64 6.90 -1.18
CA ILE A 442 4.37 8.07 -0.36
C ILE A 442 5.67 8.48 0.36
N PRO A 443 6.14 9.74 0.17
CA PRO A 443 7.26 10.25 0.95
C PRO A 443 6.88 10.36 2.43
N MET A 444 7.81 10.06 3.31
CA MET A 444 7.58 10.13 4.76
C MET A 444 7.66 11.55 5.31
N TYR A 445 8.42 12.45 4.67
CA TYR A 445 8.62 13.81 5.16
C TYR A 445 8.12 14.88 4.18
N PRO A 446 6.85 14.81 3.73
CA PRO A 446 6.28 15.82 2.86
C PRO A 446 5.95 17.09 3.62
N ARG A 447 5.87 18.21 2.90
CA ARG A 447 5.34 19.46 3.45
C ARG A 447 3.89 19.32 3.93
N ASN A 448 3.08 18.54 3.20
CA ASN A 448 1.71 18.22 3.57
C ASN A 448 1.41 16.77 3.18
N LEU A 449 1.27 15.91 4.19
CA LEU A 449 1.03 14.49 3.99
C LEU A 449 -0.29 14.22 3.28
N GLN A 450 -1.36 14.91 3.67
CA GLN A 450 -2.69 14.73 3.07
C GLN A 450 -2.67 15.00 1.56
N ILE A 451 -2.03 16.09 1.13
CA ILE A 451 -1.87 16.42 -0.28
C ILE A 451 -0.99 15.39 -1.00
N SER A 452 0.08 14.91 -0.36
CA SER A 452 0.95 13.89 -0.95
C SER A 452 0.21 12.57 -1.20
N ILE A 453 -0.60 12.11 -0.23
CA ILE A 453 -1.42 10.90 -0.35
C ILE A 453 -2.53 11.11 -1.39
N LEU A 454 -3.20 12.27 -1.40
CA LEU A 454 -4.19 12.61 -2.41
C LEU A 454 -3.61 12.58 -3.83
N ARG A 455 -2.40 13.09 -4.03
CA ARG A 455 -1.69 12.99 -5.32
C ARG A 455 -1.47 11.53 -5.73
N ALA A 456 -1.05 10.68 -4.78
CA ALA A 456 -0.83 9.26 -5.04
C ALA A 456 -2.12 8.53 -5.44
N VAL A 457 -3.20 8.77 -4.71
CA VAL A 457 -4.52 8.17 -5.01
C VAL A 457 -5.09 8.73 -6.31
N ALA A 458 -4.96 10.03 -6.58
CA ALA A 458 -5.39 10.62 -7.85
C ALA A 458 -4.67 10.00 -9.05
N ASP A 459 -3.34 9.84 -8.94
CA ASP A 459 -2.53 9.20 -9.96
C ASP A 459 -2.93 7.74 -10.16
N LEU A 460 -3.18 6.99 -9.07
CA LEU A 460 -3.70 5.62 -9.13
C LEU A 460 -5.04 5.58 -9.86
N ARG A 461 -5.96 6.48 -9.51
CA ARG A 461 -7.31 6.56 -10.08
C ARG A 461 -7.27 6.83 -11.57
N TRP A 462 -6.39 7.73 -11.99
CA TRP A 462 -6.14 8.05 -13.40
C TRP A 462 -5.55 6.87 -14.15
N GLN A 463 -4.50 6.25 -13.63
CA GLN A 463 -3.81 5.14 -14.29
C GLN A 463 -4.71 3.90 -14.40
N VAL A 464 -5.44 3.54 -13.34
CA VAL A 464 -6.41 2.43 -13.36
C VAL A 464 -7.49 2.67 -14.42
N ALA A 465 -8.06 3.89 -14.48
CA ALA A 465 -9.07 4.23 -15.47
C ALA A 465 -8.50 4.16 -16.91
N LYS A 466 -7.30 4.70 -17.12
CA LYS A 466 -6.61 4.71 -18.42
C LYS A 466 -6.30 3.29 -18.90
N GLU A 467 -5.70 2.46 -18.05
CA GLU A 467 -5.35 1.08 -18.43
C GLU A 467 -6.58 0.20 -18.62
N LYS A 468 -7.64 0.40 -17.84
CA LYS A 468 -8.91 -0.32 -18.02
C LYS A 468 -9.59 0.04 -19.34
N ALA A 469 -9.55 1.31 -19.75
CA ALA A 469 -10.08 1.75 -21.03
C ALA A 469 -9.21 1.29 -22.23
N SER A 470 -7.94 0.93 -21.99
CA SER A 470 -7.00 0.43 -22.99
C SER A 470 -6.94 1.34 -24.21
N TYR A 471 -7.38 0.90 -25.39
CA TYR A 471 -7.31 1.69 -26.62
C TYR A 471 -8.31 2.87 -26.63
N TYR A 472 -9.40 2.76 -25.87
CA TYR A 472 -10.50 3.74 -25.85
C TYR A 472 -10.33 4.83 -24.78
N TRP A 473 -9.15 4.94 -24.18
CA TRP A 473 -8.91 5.85 -23.05
C TRP A 473 -9.09 7.34 -23.38
N MET A 474 -9.10 7.72 -24.66
CA MET A 474 -9.35 9.09 -25.16
C MET A 474 -10.80 9.32 -25.61
N GLU A 475 -11.61 8.27 -25.71
CA GLU A 475 -12.95 8.33 -26.30
C GLU A 475 -14.04 8.31 -25.23
N GLU A 476 -13.92 7.40 -24.26
CA GLU A 476 -14.97 7.13 -23.28
C GLU A 476 -14.48 7.13 -21.83
N GLY A 477 -15.44 7.11 -20.90
CA GLY A 477 -15.19 7.06 -19.46
C GLY A 477 -14.60 8.34 -18.89
N LEU A 478 -13.99 8.19 -17.70
CA LEU A 478 -13.34 9.30 -16.98
C LEU A 478 -12.23 9.94 -17.80
N THR A 479 -11.30 9.13 -18.32
CA THR A 479 -10.12 9.63 -19.00
C THR A 479 -10.45 10.22 -20.36
N GLY A 480 -11.41 9.64 -21.10
CA GLY A 480 -11.81 10.14 -22.41
C GLY A 480 -12.53 11.49 -22.32
N GLN A 481 -13.52 11.62 -21.43
CA GLN A 481 -14.22 12.90 -21.25
C GLN A 481 -13.31 13.99 -20.71
N TYR A 482 -12.40 13.65 -19.80
CA TYR A 482 -11.42 14.61 -19.27
C TYR A 482 -10.40 15.02 -20.34
N TYR A 483 -9.92 14.08 -21.17
CA TYR A 483 -9.05 14.36 -22.31
C TYR A 483 -9.70 15.32 -23.31
N GLN A 484 -10.94 15.03 -23.73
CA GLN A 484 -11.69 15.88 -24.66
C GLN A 484 -11.88 17.29 -24.11
N TRP A 485 -12.11 17.44 -22.81
CA TRP A 485 -12.18 18.75 -22.17
C TRP A 485 -10.84 19.49 -22.25
N ILE A 486 -9.73 18.87 -21.84
CA ILE A 486 -8.39 19.49 -21.93
C ILE A 486 -8.03 19.90 -23.36
N ASP A 487 -8.31 19.03 -24.33
CA ASP A 487 -8.07 19.31 -25.75
C ASP A 487 -8.91 20.50 -26.26
N SER A 488 -10.19 20.56 -25.86
CA SER A 488 -11.07 21.69 -26.20
C SER A 488 -10.56 23.03 -25.63
N GLN A 489 -9.92 23.00 -24.45
CA GLN A 489 -9.33 24.17 -23.81
C GLN A 489 -7.93 24.51 -24.35
N LYS A 490 -7.35 23.67 -25.22
CA LYS A 490 -6.00 23.83 -25.78
C LYS A 490 -4.92 24.02 -24.70
N LEU A 491 -5.11 23.38 -23.54
CA LEU A 491 -4.18 23.49 -22.42
C LEU A 491 -2.89 22.73 -22.74
N LYS A 492 -1.75 23.40 -22.57
CA LYS A 492 -0.43 22.80 -22.75
C LYS A 492 0.07 22.26 -21.43
N GLY A 493 0.38 20.98 -21.36
CA GLY A 493 0.93 20.34 -20.17
C GLY A 493 0.67 18.84 -20.15
N ASP A 494 1.09 18.21 -19.06
CA ASP A 494 0.78 16.81 -18.81
C ASP A 494 -0.67 16.68 -18.33
N LEU A 495 -1.49 15.98 -19.12
CA LEU A 495 -2.90 15.69 -18.83
C LEU A 495 -3.11 15.10 -17.43
N LYS A 496 -2.22 14.19 -17.04
CA LYS A 496 -2.28 13.53 -15.73
C LYS A 496 -2.07 14.52 -14.59
N SER A 497 -1.13 15.45 -14.76
CA SER A 497 -0.88 16.50 -13.78
C SER A 497 -2.09 17.42 -13.60
N PHE A 498 -2.80 17.80 -14.67
CA PHE A 498 -4.05 18.55 -14.56
C PHE A 498 -5.12 17.78 -13.77
N PHE A 499 -5.32 16.50 -14.10
CA PHE A 499 -6.28 15.66 -13.40
C PHE A 499 -5.98 15.56 -11.90
N ILE A 500 -4.71 15.41 -11.52
CA ILE A 500 -4.31 15.31 -10.11
C ILE A 500 -4.64 16.59 -9.35
N GLU A 501 -4.34 17.77 -9.90
CA GLU A 501 -4.65 19.05 -9.24
C GLU A 501 -6.16 19.26 -9.12
N ASP A 502 -6.93 18.94 -10.16
CA ASP A 502 -8.39 19.00 -10.09
C ASP A 502 -8.95 18.00 -9.07
N TYR A 503 -8.39 16.79 -8.97
CA TYR A 503 -8.81 15.80 -7.99
C TYR A 503 -8.54 16.26 -6.55
N ILE A 504 -7.42 16.94 -6.30
CA ILE A 504 -7.14 17.54 -5.00
C ILE A 504 -8.20 18.59 -4.65
N LEU A 505 -8.59 19.43 -5.61
CA LEU A 505 -9.66 20.42 -5.42
C LEU A 505 -11.02 19.74 -5.21
N TRP A 506 -11.30 18.64 -5.92
CA TRP A 506 -12.50 17.82 -5.74
C TRP A 506 -12.62 17.32 -4.29
N MET A 507 -11.55 16.74 -3.77
CA MET A 507 -11.52 16.12 -2.46
C MET A 507 -11.47 17.14 -1.31
N THR A 508 -10.82 18.29 -1.50
CA THR A 508 -10.60 19.27 -0.41
C THR A 508 -11.52 20.48 -0.44
N LYS A 509 -12.09 20.83 -1.59
CA LYS A 509 -12.94 22.03 -1.77
C LYS A 509 -14.36 21.64 -2.17
N GLU A 510 -14.53 20.90 -3.26
CA GLU A 510 -15.86 20.56 -3.78
C GLU A 510 -16.65 19.66 -2.82
N SER A 511 -15.98 18.72 -2.15
CA SER A 511 -16.57 17.92 -1.06
C SER A 511 -17.14 18.77 0.09
N THR A 512 -16.61 19.99 0.31
CA THR A 512 -17.11 20.94 1.31
C THR A 512 -18.14 21.94 0.76
N GLY A 513 -18.47 21.83 -0.53
CA GLY A 513 -19.37 22.75 -1.24
C GLY A 513 -18.72 24.05 -1.72
N VAL A 514 -17.39 24.19 -1.59
CA VAL A 514 -16.64 25.32 -2.13
C VAL A 514 -16.32 25.05 -3.59
N GLN A 515 -17.00 25.76 -4.49
CA GLN A 515 -16.83 25.61 -5.93
C GLN A 515 -15.52 26.24 -6.41
N ARG A 516 -14.54 25.39 -6.76
CA ARG A 516 -13.24 25.80 -7.32
C ARG A 516 -12.97 25.19 -8.68
N LEU A 517 -13.59 24.06 -9.00
CA LEU A 517 -13.43 23.40 -10.30
C LEU A 517 -14.19 24.12 -11.40
N GLU A 518 -13.74 23.92 -12.63
CA GLU A 518 -14.48 24.32 -13.83
C GLU A 518 -15.82 23.54 -13.90
N LYS A 519 -16.85 24.15 -14.50
CA LYS A 519 -18.21 23.57 -14.55
C LYS A 519 -18.24 22.21 -15.26
N THR A 520 -17.51 22.05 -16.35
CA THR A 520 -17.42 20.80 -17.11
C THR A 520 -16.67 19.74 -16.31
N VAL A 521 -15.50 20.08 -15.75
CA VAL A 521 -14.72 19.16 -14.90
C VAL A 521 -15.54 18.67 -13.71
N ARG A 522 -16.26 19.56 -13.03
CA ARG A 522 -17.17 19.19 -11.94
C ARG A 522 -18.22 18.18 -12.41
N GLY A 523 -18.79 18.37 -13.60
CA GLY A 523 -19.76 17.43 -14.18
C GLY A 523 -19.16 16.06 -14.50
N ILE A 524 -17.92 16.02 -15.02
CA ILE A 524 -17.18 14.79 -15.28
C ILE A 524 -16.93 14.06 -13.94
N PHE A 525 -16.44 14.77 -12.93
CA PHE A 525 -16.11 14.19 -11.64
C PHE A 525 -17.35 13.73 -10.89
N TRP A 526 -18.44 14.50 -10.91
CA TRP A 526 -19.71 14.11 -10.31
C TRP A 526 -20.24 12.76 -10.87
N ARG A 527 -20.03 12.53 -12.17
CA ARG A 527 -20.47 11.30 -12.86
C ARG A 527 -19.55 10.11 -12.59
N HIS A 528 -18.25 10.30 -12.76
CA HIS A 528 -17.28 9.19 -12.78
C HIS A 528 -16.57 8.98 -11.44
N LEU A 529 -16.56 10.00 -10.59
CA LEU A 529 -16.00 10.04 -9.23
C LEU A 529 -17.11 10.40 -8.21
N PRO A 530 -18.25 9.68 -8.21
CA PRO A 530 -19.43 10.12 -7.47
C PRO A 530 -19.16 10.15 -5.97
N PHE A 531 -19.51 11.27 -5.35
CA PHE A 531 -19.57 11.37 -3.89
C PHE A 531 -20.59 10.39 -3.29
N PRO A 532 -20.43 9.98 -2.02
CA PRO A 532 -21.43 9.22 -1.29
C PRO A 532 -22.79 9.93 -1.31
N GLN A 533 -23.86 9.15 -1.24
CA GLN A 533 -25.22 9.67 -1.30
C GLN A 533 -25.48 10.71 -0.19
N SER A 534 -25.02 10.45 1.03
CA SER A 534 -25.09 11.39 2.16
C SER A 534 -24.48 12.74 1.83
N LEU A 535 -23.29 12.75 1.22
CA LEU A 535 -22.59 13.97 0.84
C LEU A 535 -23.30 14.69 -0.31
N LYS A 536 -23.79 13.96 -1.31
CA LYS A 536 -24.60 14.53 -2.41
C LYS A 536 -25.85 15.25 -1.88
N ASP A 537 -26.51 14.67 -0.88
CA ASP A 537 -27.71 15.22 -0.23
C ASP A 537 -27.44 16.50 0.58
N GLU A 538 -26.22 16.67 1.09
CA GLU A 538 -25.79 17.93 1.70
C GLU A 538 -25.41 18.97 0.65
N LEU A 539 -24.63 18.59 -0.36
CA LEU A 539 -24.12 19.49 -1.38
C LEU A 539 -25.25 20.13 -2.21
N LYS A 540 -26.31 19.39 -2.52
CA LYS A 540 -27.48 19.93 -3.23
C LYS A 540 -28.14 21.10 -2.51
N LYS A 541 -28.02 21.19 -1.18
CA LYS A 541 -28.58 22.29 -0.37
C LYS A 541 -27.66 23.51 -0.36
N ARG A 542 -26.36 23.33 -0.62
CA ARG A 542 -25.35 24.40 -0.53
C ARG A 542 -25.27 25.25 -1.79
N SER A 543 -25.54 24.68 -2.98
CA SER A 543 -25.53 25.45 -4.22
C SER A 543 -26.39 24.87 -5.32
N LEU A 544 -26.93 25.77 -6.17
CA LEU A 544 -27.67 25.43 -7.38
C LEU A 544 -26.89 24.53 -8.33
N ALA A 545 -25.57 24.73 -8.46
CA ALA A 545 -24.74 23.91 -9.34
C ALA A 545 -24.76 22.42 -8.96
N TYR A 546 -24.74 22.11 -7.66
CA TYR A 546 -24.84 20.73 -7.18
C TYR A 546 -26.28 20.20 -7.25
N ALA A 547 -27.28 21.06 -7.03
CA ALA A 547 -28.68 20.69 -7.21
C ALA A 547 -29.00 20.26 -8.65
N GLU A 548 -28.47 20.97 -9.64
CA GLU A 548 -28.60 20.61 -11.06
C GLU A 548 -27.93 19.26 -11.38
N LEU A 549 -26.73 19.01 -10.86
CA LEU A 549 -26.03 17.74 -11.05
C LEU A 549 -26.76 16.57 -10.37
N TYR A 550 -27.29 16.80 -9.17
CA TYR A 550 -28.09 15.84 -8.44
C TYR A 550 -29.37 15.47 -9.21
N GLN A 551 -30.08 16.45 -9.76
CA GLN A 551 -31.29 16.19 -10.56
C GLN A 551 -30.97 15.40 -11.84
N LYS A 552 -29.83 15.67 -12.48
CA LYS A 552 -29.37 14.89 -13.64
C LYS A 552 -29.10 13.43 -13.29
N ASP A 553 -28.56 13.15 -12.10
CA ASP A 553 -28.38 11.77 -11.63
C ASP A 553 -29.72 11.05 -11.44
N ILE A 554 -30.73 11.70 -10.85
CA ILE A 554 -32.07 11.14 -10.70
C ILE A 554 -32.67 10.79 -12.07
N ASN A 555 -32.59 11.72 -13.02
CA ASN A 555 -33.16 11.53 -14.35
C ASN A 555 -32.50 10.35 -15.08
N ARG A 556 -31.19 10.16 -14.90
CA ARG A 556 -30.47 9.01 -15.45
C ARG A 556 -30.87 7.71 -14.77
N ALA A 557 -30.95 7.67 -13.45
CA ALA A 557 -31.38 6.48 -12.72
C ALA A 557 -32.79 6.01 -13.14
N MET A 558 -33.68 6.95 -13.46
CA MET A 558 -35.01 6.61 -14.02
C MET A 558 -34.95 6.12 -15.48
N SER A 559 -33.96 6.55 -16.26
CA SER A 559 -33.78 6.14 -17.66
C SER A 559 -33.04 4.81 -17.81
N ASP A 560 -32.09 4.51 -16.92
CA ASP A 560 -31.34 3.24 -16.92
C ASP A 560 -32.17 2.07 -16.33
N GLY A 561 -33.31 2.38 -15.69
CA GLY A 561 -34.27 1.42 -15.14
C GLY A 561 -35.39 0.99 -16.10
N TYR A 562 -35.31 1.35 -17.39
CA TYR A 562 -36.28 0.99 -18.44
C TYR A 562 -35.74 -0.06 -19.42
#